data_AF-A0A6J8BQD7-F1
#
_entry.id   AF-A0A6J8BQD7-F1
#
_cell.length_a   1.000
_cell.length_b   1.000
_cell.length_c   1.000
_cell.angle_alpha   90.00
_cell.angle_beta   90.00
_cell.angle_gamma   90.00
#
_symmetry.space_group_name_H-M   'P 1'
#
loop_
_entity.id
_entity.type
_entity.pdbx_description
1 polymer ?
#
loop_
_entity_poly.entity_id
_entity_poly.type
_entity_poly.pdbx_seq_one_letter_code
_entity_poly.pdbx_strand_id
1 'polypeptide(L)'
;MYEVKDDVKCPVRSFIKYTTKLNKNCEYFFQRQKTTMNDDSVWYDASPLGHNNLGGMMPALCEKAGLVKRYTNHSLRATTVHVLNEADFAGRHIMSVTGHKSENSLKTYTGFTSDRTLHNM
;
A
#
# COMPACT_ATOMS: atom_id res chain seq x y z
N MET A 1 -6.67 7.24 7.38
CA MET A 1 -5.34 7.84 7.63
C MET A 1 -5.58 9.07 8.48
N TYR A 2 -4.96 9.16 9.65
CA TYR A 2 -5.16 10.27 10.58
C TYR A 2 -3.86 11.06 10.72
N GLU A 3 -4.00 12.36 10.95
CA GLU A 3 -2.87 13.23 11.25
C GLU A 3 -2.27 12.85 12.60
N VAL A 4 -0.95 12.83 12.67
CA VAL A 4 -0.20 12.68 13.91
C VAL A 4 0.55 13.99 14.12
N LYS A 5 0.06 14.80 15.06
CA LYS A 5 0.62 16.13 15.34
C LYS A 5 2.09 16.00 15.75
N ASP A 6 2.91 16.93 15.27
CA ASP A 6 4.35 17.05 15.56
C ASP A 6 5.23 15.84 15.16
N ASP A 7 4.68 14.85 14.46
CA ASP A 7 5.46 13.75 13.90
C ASP A 7 6.00 14.10 12.50
N VAL A 8 7.32 14.01 12.34
CA VAL A 8 8.02 14.18 11.05
C VAL A 8 7.60 13.09 10.05
N LYS A 9 7.20 11.91 10.53
CA LYS A 9 6.70 10.78 9.74
C LYS A 9 5.18 10.75 9.63
N CYS A 10 4.50 11.87 9.94
CA CYS A 10 3.05 11.95 9.82
C CYS A 10 2.59 11.58 8.40
N PRO A 11 1.67 10.61 8.25
CA PRO A 11 1.26 10.12 6.94
C PRO A 11 0.45 11.18 6.17
N VAL A 12 -0.37 11.98 6.86
CA VAL A 12 -1.13 13.08 6.24
C VAL A 12 -0.22 14.17 5.66
N ARG A 13 0.77 14.64 6.43
CA ARG A 13 1.76 15.62 5.95
C ARG A 13 2.55 15.09 4.76
N SER A 14 2.93 13.82 4.79
CA SER A 14 3.63 13.15 3.69
C SER A 14 2.76 13.06 2.44
N PHE A 15 1.48 12.70 2.60
CA PHE A 15 0.49 12.65 1.52
C PHE A 15 0.28 14.04 0.89
N ILE A 16 0.08 15.09 1.69
CA ILE A 16 -0.08 16.46 1.19
C ILE A 16 1.18 16.91 0.44
N LYS A 17 2.37 16.66 1.00
CA LYS A 17 3.62 16.99 0.32
C LYS A 17 3.71 16.28 -1.03
N TYR A 18 3.39 14.99 -1.08
CA TYR A 18 3.37 14.21 -2.31
C TYR A 18 2.45 14.83 -3.36
N THR A 19 1.21 15.17 -3.01
CA THR A 19 0.23 15.75 -3.95
C THR A 19 0.68 17.11 -4.50
N THR A 20 1.36 17.93 -3.70
CA THR A 20 1.92 19.22 -4.18
C THR A 20 3.02 19.05 -5.23
N LYS A 21 3.64 17.87 -5.32
CA LYS A 21 4.77 17.57 -6.21
C LYS A 21 4.36 16.80 -7.46
N LEU A 22 3.10 16.36 -7.55
CA LEU A 22 2.56 15.66 -8.72
C LEU A 22 2.53 16.57 -9.95
N ASN A 23 2.69 15.95 -11.11
CA ASN A 23 2.51 16.61 -12.39
C ASN A 23 1.02 16.78 -12.68
N LYS A 24 0.56 18.02 -12.84
CA LYS A 24 -0.84 18.36 -13.09
C LYS A 24 -1.37 17.87 -14.44
N ASN A 25 -0.47 17.55 -15.38
CA ASN A 25 -0.84 17.03 -16.70
C ASN A 25 -1.08 15.50 -16.69
N CYS A 26 -1.05 14.86 -15.52
CA CYS A 26 -1.33 13.44 -15.35
C CYS A 26 -2.32 13.24 -14.21
N GLU A 27 -3.45 12.61 -14.50
CA GLU A 27 -4.54 12.37 -13.53
C GLU A 27 -4.24 11.20 -12.57
N TYR A 28 -3.27 10.35 -12.91
CA TYR A 28 -2.92 9.19 -12.10
C TYR A 28 -2.20 9.61 -10.83
N PHE A 29 -2.63 9.05 -9.70
CA PHE A 29 -2.04 9.33 -8.40
C PHE A 29 -0.57 8.92 -8.34
N PHE A 30 -0.24 7.70 -8.78
CA PHE A 30 1.14 7.22 -8.85
C PHE A 30 1.74 7.52 -10.21
N GLN A 31 2.70 8.44 -10.24
CA GLN A 31 3.39 8.90 -11.44
C GLN A 31 4.85 8.41 -11.46
N ARG A 32 5.44 8.34 -12.66
CA ARG A 32 6.87 8.01 -12.82
C ARG A 32 7.73 9.16 -12.26
N GLN A 33 8.70 8.83 -11.42
CA GLN A 33 9.67 9.82 -10.93
C GLN A 33 10.53 10.35 -12.07
N LYS A 34 10.84 11.65 -12.06
CA LYS A 34 11.85 12.22 -12.95
C LYS A 34 13.21 11.56 -12.71
N THR A 35 13.97 11.31 -13.77
CA THR A 35 15.36 10.83 -13.69
C THR A 35 16.34 11.92 -13.27
N THR A 36 16.06 13.17 -13.62
CA THR A 36 16.83 14.34 -13.20
C THR A 36 15.99 15.23 -12.31
N MET A 37 16.38 15.32 -11.04
CA MET A 37 15.77 16.24 -10.08
C MET A 37 16.44 17.60 -10.25
N ASN A 38 15.81 18.47 -11.03
CA ASN A 38 16.08 19.90 -10.96
C ASN A 38 15.37 20.44 -9.71
N ASP A 39 15.68 21.65 -9.24
CA ASP A 39 15.00 22.32 -8.12
C ASP A 39 13.55 22.77 -8.49
N ASP A 40 12.84 21.89 -9.20
CA ASP A 40 11.53 22.10 -9.77
C ASP A 40 10.45 21.90 -8.71
N SER A 41 9.36 22.65 -8.89
CA SER A 41 8.12 22.46 -8.15
C SER A 41 7.47 21.08 -8.38
N VAL A 42 7.83 20.38 -9.47
CA VAL A 42 7.25 19.10 -9.90
C VAL A 42 8.30 17.99 -9.93
N TRP A 43 8.06 16.90 -9.19
CA TRP A 43 9.00 15.78 -9.04
C TRP A 43 8.76 14.60 -9.99
N TYR A 44 7.61 14.57 -10.66
CA TYR A 44 7.17 13.45 -11.47
C TYR A 44 6.98 13.84 -12.95
N ASP A 45 7.20 12.88 -13.83
CA ASP A 45 6.85 13.01 -15.24
C ASP A 45 5.32 12.94 -15.41
N ALA A 46 4.81 13.50 -16.51
CA ALA A 46 3.39 13.39 -16.86
C ALA A 46 3.06 11.99 -17.42
N SER A 47 3.42 10.94 -16.68
CA SER A 47 3.18 9.55 -17.07
C SER A 47 2.83 8.68 -15.86
N PRO A 48 1.89 7.73 -16.02
CA PRO A 48 1.51 6.83 -14.94
C PRO A 48 2.64 5.86 -14.61
N LEU A 49 2.66 5.43 -13.34
CA LEU A 49 3.53 4.35 -12.92
C LEU A 49 2.97 3.00 -13.36
N GLY A 50 3.82 2.16 -13.98
CA GLY A 50 3.40 0.86 -14.51
C GLY A 50 3.06 -0.18 -13.43
N HIS A 51 2.18 -1.12 -13.76
CA HIS A 51 1.69 -2.17 -12.85
C HIS A 51 2.82 -2.95 -12.15
N ASN A 52 3.89 -3.33 -12.86
CA ASN A 52 5.01 -4.07 -12.27
C ASN A 52 5.75 -3.25 -11.21
N ASN A 53 5.88 -1.93 -11.42
CA ASN A 53 6.49 -1.04 -10.43
C ASN A 53 5.60 -0.88 -9.19
N LEU A 54 4.29 -0.73 -9.38
CA LEU A 54 3.33 -0.71 -8.28
C LEU A 54 3.33 -2.02 -7.49
N GLY A 55 3.37 -3.16 -8.18
CA GLY A 55 3.50 -4.50 -7.59
C GLY A 55 4.76 -4.68 -6.75
N GLY A 56 5.86 -4.03 -7.17
CA GLY A 56 7.16 -4.08 -6.49
C GLY A 56 7.36 -3.07 -5.36
N MET A 57 6.41 -2.17 -5.10
CA MET A 57 6.58 -1.10 -4.10
C MET A 57 6.82 -1.62 -2.69
N MET A 58 5.95 -2.51 -2.18
CA MET A 58 6.06 -3.00 -0.81
C MET A 58 7.36 -3.78 -0.56
N PRO A 59 7.77 -4.71 -1.43
CA PRO A 59 9.07 -5.37 -1.30
C PRO A 59 10.24 -4.40 -1.28
N ALA A 60 10.28 -3.44 -2.21
CA ALA A 60 11.35 -2.45 -2.30
C ALA A 60 11.39 -1.54 -1.07
N LEU A 61 10.24 -1.20 -0.49
CA LEU A 61 10.17 -0.43 0.75
C LEU A 61 10.72 -1.22 1.93
N CYS A 62 10.36 -2.51 2.06
CA CYS A 62 10.84 -3.36 3.14
C CYS A 62 12.36 -3.52 3.11
N GLU A 63 12.92 -3.72 1.92
CA GLU A 63 14.37 -3.81 1.70
C GLU A 63 15.07 -2.52 2.12
N LYS A 64 14.58 -1.36 1.65
CA LYS A 64 15.14 -0.05 2.02
C LYS A 64 15.02 0.27 3.51
N ALA A 65 13.99 -0.26 4.17
CA ALA A 65 13.79 -0.12 5.61
C ALA A 65 14.61 -1.12 6.44
N GLY A 66 15.35 -2.04 5.81
CA GLY A 66 16.15 -3.05 6.50
C GLY A 66 15.33 -4.10 7.24
N LEU A 67 14.09 -4.36 6.79
CA LEU A 67 13.25 -5.38 7.42
C LEU A 67 13.77 -6.78 7.09
N VAL A 68 13.88 -7.63 8.11
CA VAL A 68 14.28 -9.03 7.96
C VAL A 68 13.30 -9.81 7.08
N LYS A 69 12.01 -9.47 7.18
CA LYS A 69 10.94 -10.10 6.42
C LYS A 69 10.56 -9.25 5.22
N ARG A 70 10.43 -9.92 4.07
CA ARG A 70 9.90 -9.32 2.84
C ARG A 70 8.38 -9.36 2.88
N TYR A 71 7.75 -8.19 2.87
CA TYR A 71 6.30 -8.07 2.68
C TYR A 71 5.97 -7.68 1.23
N THR A 72 4.83 -8.15 0.75
CA THR A 72 4.33 -7.86 -0.59
C THR A 72 3.03 -7.07 -0.51
N ASN A 73 2.54 -6.56 -1.65
CA ASN A 73 1.20 -5.96 -1.72
C ASN A 73 0.12 -6.96 -1.31
N HIS A 74 0.34 -8.26 -1.56
CA HIS A 74 -0.57 -9.31 -1.10
C HIS A 74 -0.58 -9.42 0.43
N SER A 75 0.59 -9.28 1.07
CA SER A 75 0.69 -9.25 2.53
C SER A 75 -0.17 -8.14 3.14
N LEU A 76 -0.17 -6.93 2.56
CA LEU A 76 -1.06 -5.85 3.02
C LEU A 76 -2.54 -6.22 2.91
N ARG A 77 -2.93 -6.85 1.79
CA ARG A 77 -4.30 -7.29 1.56
C ARG A 77 -4.72 -8.36 2.56
N ALA A 78 -3.85 -9.32 2.84
CA ALA A 78 -4.04 -10.37 3.83
C ALA A 78 -4.21 -9.78 5.24
N THR A 79 -3.34 -8.86 5.65
CA THR A 79 -3.44 -8.16 6.93
C THR A 79 -4.76 -7.41 7.04
N THR A 80 -5.23 -6.75 5.98
CA THR A 80 -6.51 -6.03 5.97
C THR A 80 -7.69 -6.98 6.20
N VAL A 81 -7.71 -8.14 5.54
CA VAL A 81 -8.74 -9.17 5.78
C VAL A 81 -8.73 -9.61 7.24
N HIS A 82 -7.55 -9.92 7.77
CA HIS A 82 -7.41 -10.41 9.14
C HIS A 82 -7.87 -9.37 10.16
N VAL A 83 -7.40 -8.12 10.06
CA VAL A 83 -7.79 -7.03 10.98
C VAL A 83 -9.29 -6.78 10.97
N LEU A 84 -9.93 -6.78 9.79
CA LEU A 84 -11.38 -6.58 9.71
C LEU A 84 -12.17 -7.80 10.23
N ASN A 85 -11.65 -9.00 10.04
CA ASN A 85 -12.27 -10.21 10.57
C ASN A 85 -12.19 -10.27 12.10
N GLU A 86 -11.03 -9.94 12.68
CA GLU A 86 -10.84 -9.85 14.14
C GLU A 86 -11.72 -8.76 14.77
N ALA A 87 -12.02 -7.70 14.02
CA ALA A 87 -12.98 -6.66 14.41
C ALA A 87 -14.46 -7.04 14.15
N ASP A 88 -14.74 -8.32 13.85
CA ASP A 88 -16.07 -8.91 13.65
C ASP A 88 -16.91 -8.23 12.55
N PHE A 89 -16.27 -7.67 11.52
CA PHE A 89 -16.98 -7.19 10.34
C PHE A 89 -17.52 -8.35 9.51
N ALA A 90 -18.77 -8.24 9.05
CA ALA A 90 -19.37 -9.23 8.16
C ALA A 90 -18.53 -9.44 6.89
N GLY A 91 -18.38 -10.70 6.46
CA GLY A 91 -17.56 -11.11 5.31
C GLY A 91 -17.81 -10.29 4.04
N ARG A 92 -19.08 -10.05 3.69
CA ARG A 92 -19.48 -9.15 2.58
C ARG A 92 -18.84 -7.74 2.62
N HIS A 93 -18.69 -7.14 3.80
CA HIS A 93 -18.08 -5.81 3.94
C HIS A 93 -16.57 -5.91 3.76
N ILE A 94 -15.94 -6.95 4.32
CA ILE A 94 -14.52 -7.23 4.12
C ILE A 94 -14.22 -7.45 2.64
N MET A 95 -15.04 -8.24 1.94
CA MET A 95 -14.91 -8.48 0.50
C MET A 95 -14.96 -7.19 -0.31
N SER A 96 -15.90 -6.29 0.02
CA SER A 96 -16.05 -5.00 -0.66
C SER A 96 -14.78 -4.15 -0.55
N VAL A 97 -14.15 -4.11 0.62
CA VAL A 97 -12.92 -3.34 0.85
C VAL A 97 -11.69 -4.01 0.22
N THR A 98 -11.63 -5.34 0.24
CA THR A 98 -10.43 -6.11 -0.15
C THR A 98 -10.47 -6.64 -1.59
N GLY A 99 -11.57 -6.38 -2.31
CA GLY A 99 -11.78 -6.77 -3.71
C GLY A 99 -12.01 -8.28 -3.92
N HIS A 100 -12.39 -9.03 -2.88
CA HIS A 100 -12.70 -10.44 -3.03
C HIS A 100 -14.07 -10.67 -3.65
N LYS A 101 -14.19 -11.71 -4.47
CA LYS A 101 -15.46 -12.08 -5.13
C LYS A 101 -16.25 -13.17 -4.39
N SER A 102 -15.65 -13.82 -3.39
CA SER A 102 -16.28 -14.90 -2.63
C SER A 102 -15.85 -14.90 -1.17
N GLU A 103 -16.77 -15.16 -0.24
CA GLU A 103 -16.43 -15.31 1.18
C GLU A 103 -15.51 -16.52 1.43
N ASN A 104 -15.57 -17.55 0.58
CA ASN A 104 -14.67 -18.69 0.70
C ASN A 104 -13.21 -18.29 0.51
N SER A 105 -12.93 -17.27 -0.31
CA SER A 105 -11.57 -16.74 -0.46
C SER A 105 -11.08 -15.95 0.75
N LEU A 106 -11.97 -15.52 1.66
CA LEU A 106 -11.59 -14.92 2.93
C LEU A 106 -11.12 -15.98 3.94
N LYS A 107 -11.70 -17.19 3.91
CA LYS A 107 -11.40 -18.26 4.89
C LYS A 107 -9.93 -18.65 4.92
N THR A 108 -9.22 -18.53 3.80
CA THR A 108 -7.77 -18.79 3.71
C THR A 108 -6.94 -17.83 4.59
N TYR A 109 -7.50 -16.67 4.95
CA TYR A 109 -6.86 -15.67 5.80
C TYR A 109 -7.28 -15.74 7.27
N THR A 110 -8.37 -16.45 7.59
CA THR A 110 -9.01 -16.46 8.92
C THR A 110 -8.75 -17.73 9.74
N GLY A 111 -8.08 -18.74 9.18
CA GLY A 111 -7.62 -19.89 9.96
C GLY A 111 -6.38 -19.53 10.76
N PHE A 112 -6.43 -19.66 12.10
CA PHE A 112 -5.33 -19.44 13.06
C PHE A 112 -3.94 -19.51 12.42
N THR A 113 -3.36 -18.36 12.12
CA THR A 113 -2.02 -18.27 11.55
C THR A 113 -1.04 -18.10 12.70
N SER A 114 -0.48 -19.22 13.18
CA SER A 114 0.91 -19.17 13.65
C SER A 114 1.77 -18.65 12.49
N ASP A 115 2.89 -17.98 12.78
CA ASP A 115 3.79 -17.26 11.84
C ASP A 115 4.11 -17.94 10.50
N ARG A 116 3.83 -19.24 10.36
CA ARG A 116 4.04 -20.11 9.21
C ARG A 116 3.18 -19.78 7.98
N THR A 117 1.98 -19.23 8.14
CA THR A 117 1.07 -19.03 6.99
C THR A 117 1.43 -17.80 6.14
N LEU A 118 2.28 -16.91 6.65
CA LEU A 118 2.86 -15.80 5.89
C LEU A 118 3.99 -16.25 4.93
N HIS A 119 4.35 -17.54 4.93
CA HIS A 119 5.52 -18.04 4.22
C HIS A 119 5.23 -18.49 2.78
N ASN A 120 3.98 -18.87 2.45
CA ASN A 120 3.63 -19.51 1.17
C ASN A 120 2.34 -18.97 0.50
N MET A 121 1.94 -17.72 0.77
CA MET A 121 0.81 -17.06 0.07
C MET A 121 1.18 -15.71 -0.52
#